data_AF-A0A1R4FJ67-F1
#
_entry.id   AF-A0A1R4FJ67-F1
#
_cell.length_a   1.000
_cell.length_b   1.000
_cell.length_c   1.000
_cell.angle_alpha   90.00
_cell.angle_beta   90.00
_cell.angle_gamma   90.00
#
_symmetry.space_group_name_H-M   'P 1'
#
loop_
_entity.id
_entity.type
_entity.pdbx_description
1 polymer ?
#
loop_
_entity_poly.entity_id
_entity_poly.type
_entity_poly.pdbx_seq_one_letter_code
_entity_poly.pdbx_strand_id
1 'polypeptide(L)'
;MIEWDMGNGDTVNCGAGTEPPSNATINDVSPNCGYVYTQTGTFTITPTSFWVVDWNGGGESGQIRFALTGDGRTIEVGELQSVNVPVPGS
;
A
#
# COMPACT_ATOMS: atom_id res chain seq x y z
N MET A 1 -3.55 -11.77 -6.08
CA MET A 1 -2.36 -10.95 -5.80
C MET A 1 -2.69 -9.55 -6.24
N ILE A 2 -2.35 -8.54 -5.43
CA ILE A 2 -2.56 -7.14 -5.75
C ILE A 2 -1.19 -6.47 -5.69
N GLU A 3 -0.89 -5.73 -6.74
CA GLU A 3 0.26 -4.83 -6.81
C GLU A 3 -0.15 -3.48 -6.22
N TRP A 4 0.67 -2.94 -5.33
CA TRP A 4 0.44 -1.66 -4.66
C TRP A 4 1.56 -0.71 -5.06
N ASP A 5 1.24 0.33 -5.81
CA ASP A 5 2.10 1.49 -5.98
C ASP A 5 2.01 2.35 -4.71
N MET A 6 3.14 2.56 -4.05
CA MET A 6 3.21 3.26 -2.77
C MET A 6 3.37 4.78 -2.93
N GLY A 7 3.36 5.32 -4.16
CA GLY A 7 3.39 6.76 -4.44
C GLY A 7 4.77 7.42 -4.27
N ASN A 8 5.78 6.66 -3.85
CA ASN A 8 7.18 7.08 -3.73
C ASN A 8 8.09 6.39 -4.77
N GLY A 9 7.51 5.64 -5.71
CA GLY A 9 8.23 4.82 -6.69
C GLY A 9 8.42 3.36 -6.26
N ASP A 10 8.12 3.01 -5.01
CA ASP A 10 8.14 1.62 -4.55
C ASP A 10 6.85 0.90 -4.95
N THR A 11 6.98 -0.41 -5.15
CA THR A 11 5.86 -1.29 -5.46
C THR A 11 5.90 -2.53 -4.58
N VAL A 12 4.77 -2.87 -3.97
CA VAL A 12 4.62 -4.04 -3.11
C VAL A 12 3.53 -4.95 -3.63
N ASN A 13 3.81 -6.25 -3.66
CA ASN A 13 2.79 -7.23 -3.97
C ASN A 13 2.28 -7.92 -2.70
N CYS A 14 1.01 -7.72 -2.37
CA CYS A 14 0.37 -8.35 -1.22
C CYS A 14 -1.12 -8.66 -1.50
N GLY A 15 -1.87 -9.05 -0.47
CA GLY A 15 -3.31 -9.30 -0.56
C GLY A 15 -4.13 -8.02 -0.73
N ALA A 16 -5.41 -8.08 -0.35
CA ALA A 16 -6.34 -6.95 -0.38
C ALA A 16 -5.91 -5.73 0.46
N GLY A 17 -4.86 -5.85 1.27
CA GLY A 17 -4.41 -4.80 2.18
C GLY A 17 -5.48 -4.43 3.21
N THR A 18 -5.26 -3.30 3.87
CA THR A 18 -6.28 -2.57 4.64
C THR A 18 -6.31 -1.15 4.16
N GLU A 19 -7.43 -0.46 4.43
CA GLU A 19 -7.52 0.98 4.20
C GLU A 19 -6.35 1.68 4.93
N PRO A 20 -5.52 2.46 4.21
CA PRO A 20 -4.43 3.17 4.83
C PRO A 20 -4.98 4.25 5.78
N PRO A 21 -4.30 4.50 6.92
CA PRO A 21 -4.65 5.62 7.77
C PRO A 21 -4.38 6.94 7.04
N SER A 22 -5.04 8.01 7.46
CA SER A 22 -4.76 9.36 6.93
C SER A 22 -3.33 9.83 7.22
N ASN A 23 -2.76 9.36 8.33
CA ASN A 23 -1.44 9.72 8.82
C ASN A 23 -0.69 8.48 9.33
N ALA A 24 0.61 8.46 9.10
CA ALA A 24 1.56 7.48 9.63
C ALA A 24 2.87 8.17 10.00
N THR A 25 3.74 7.46 10.70
CA THR A 25 5.11 7.91 10.95
C THR A 25 6.09 7.09 10.14
N ILE A 26 7.27 7.67 9.89
CA ILE A 26 8.37 6.91 9.32
C ILE A 26 8.65 5.67 10.17
N ASN A 27 8.97 4.56 9.52
CA ASN A 27 9.20 3.26 10.15
C ASN A 27 7.95 2.55 10.72
N ASP A 28 6.74 3.09 10.54
CA ASP A 28 5.52 2.35 10.85
C ASP A 28 5.28 1.22 9.85
N VAL A 29 5.00 0.02 10.37
CA VAL A 29 4.79 -1.20 9.58
C VAL A 29 3.32 -1.33 9.19
N SER A 30 3.05 -1.44 7.89
CA SER A 30 1.72 -1.76 7.37
C SER A 30 1.23 -3.11 7.90
N PRO A 31 0.03 -3.19 8.54
CA PRO A 31 -0.44 -4.41 9.22
C PRO A 31 -0.56 -5.65 8.31
N ASN A 32 -0.90 -5.46 7.04
CA ASN A 32 -1.22 -6.56 6.12
C ASN A 32 -0.13 -6.83 5.08
N CYS A 33 0.68 -5.82 4.76
CA CYS A 33 1.65 -5.92 3.68
C CYS A 33 3.09 -5.74 4.18
N GLY A 34 3.30 -5.35 5.44
CA GLY A 34 4.62 -5.19 6.03
C GLY A 34 5.45 -4.04 5.46
N TYR A 35 4.88 -3.24 4.54
CA TYR A 35 5.55 -2.10 3.93
C TYR A 35 5.79 -0.98 4.94
N VAL A 36 6.90 -0.27 4.75
CA VAL A 36 7.38 0.80 5.63
C VAL A 36 7.84 1.98 4.79
N TYR A 37 7.36 3.18 5.12
CA TYR A 37 7.92 4.41 4.57
C TYR A 37 9.14 4.85 5.40
N THR A 38 10.24 5.15 4.71
CA THR A 38 11.51 5.61 5.32
C THR A 38 11.72 7.12 5.18
N GLN A 39 10.81 7.80 4.48
CA GLN A 39 10.87 9.23 4.18
C GLN A 39 9.53 9.87 4.55
N THR A 40 9.59 11.12 5.00
CA THR A 40 8.39 11.93 5.23
C THR A 40 7.83 12.44 3.91
N GLY A 41 6.52 12.68 3.89
CA GLY A 41 5.84 13.21 2.72
C GLY A 41 4.40 12.77 2.59
N THR A 42 3.75 13.25 1.54
CA THR A 42 2.40 12.83 1.17
C THR A 42 2.49 11.87 0.00
N PHE A 43 1.93 10.67 0.16
CA PHE A 43 1.99 9.62 -0.86
C PHE A 43 0.58 9.18 -1.26
N THR A 44 0.38 8.89 -2.54
CA THR A 44 -0.87 8.33 -3.06
C THR A 44 -0.67 6.85 -3.35
N ILE A 45 -1.29 6.01 -2.54
CA ILE A 45 -1.26 4.56 -2.63
C ILE A 45 -2.28 4.10 -3.66
N THR A 46 -1.88 3.30 -4.64
CA THR A 46 -2.76 2.82 -5.72
C THR A 46 -2.68 1.29 -5.88
N PRO A 47 -3.80 0.55 -5.70
CA PRO A 47 -3.83 -0.90 -5.91
C PRO A 47 -4.16 -1.27 -7.37
N THR A 48 -3.49 -2.28 -7.91
CA THR A 48 -3.82 -2.94 -9.17
C THR A 48 -3.92 -4.45 -8.97
N SER A 49 -5.10 -4.99 -9.30
CA SER A 49 -5.36 -6.43 -9.26
C SER A 49 -5.22 -7.04 -10.65
N PHE A 50 -4.53 -8.18 -10.74
CA PHE A 50 -4.33 -8.92 -11.98
C PHE A 50 -4.96 -10.31 -11.89
N TRP A 51 -5.75 -10.70 -12.89
CA TRP A 51 -6.32 -12.04 -12.98
C TRP A 51 -6.34 -12.56 -14.40
N VAL A 52 -6.37 -13.90 -14.50
CA VAL A 52 -6.42 -14.63 -15.75
C VAL A 52 -7.69 -15.46 -15.76
N VAL A 53 -8.43 -15.41 -16.85
CA VAL A 53 -9.60 -16.25 -17.11
C VAL A 53 -9.23 -17.26 -18.19
N ASP A 54 -9.17 -18.53 -17.81
CA ASP A 54 -9.12 -19.64 -18.75
C ASP A 54 -10.52 -19.94 -19.29
N TRP A 55 -10.65 -20.12 -20.61
CA TRP A 55 -11.92 -20.45 -21.24
C TRP A 55 -11.78 -21.56 -22.28
N ASN A 56 -12.88 -22.28 -22.48
CA ASN A 56 -13.05 -23.26 -23.55
C ASN A 56 -14.47 -23.14 -24.13
N GLY A 57 -14.59 -23.11 -25.46
CA GLY A 57 -15.87 -22.99 -26.14
C GLY A 57 -15.74 -23.09 -27.66
N GLY A 58 -16.71 -23.72 -28.32
CA GLY A 58 -16.73 -23.84 -29.79
C GLY A 58 -15.61 -24.68 -30.41
N GLY A 59 -14.89 -25.47 -29.62
CA GLY A 59 -13.69 -26.20 -30.05
C GLY A 59 -12.38 -25.44 -29.86
N GLU A 60 -12.45 -24.21 -29.34
CA GLU A 60 -11.29 -23.37 -29.03
C GLU A 60 -11.11 -23.22 -27.52
N SER A 61 -9.90 -22.81 -27.13
CA SER A 61 -9.58 -22.46 -25.75
C SER A 61 -8.51 -21.38 -25.70
N GLY A 62 -8.46 -20.65 -24.60
CA GLY A 62 -7.45 -19.62 -24.42
C GLY A 62 -7.47 -19.00 -23.03
N GLN A 63 -6.66 -17.95 -22.88
CA GLN A 63 -6.56 -17.15 -21.67
C GLN A 63 -6.84 -15.68 -21.98
N ILE A 64 -7.61 -15.05 -21.11
CA ILE A 64 -7.83 -13.60 -21.12
C ILE A 64 -7.24 -13.03 -19.84
N ARG A 65 -6.37 -12.03 -19.97
CA ARG A 65 -5.75 -11.33 -18.83
C ARG A 65 -6.47 -10.01 -18.59
N PHE A 66 -6.73 -9.71 -17.33
CA PHE A 66 -7.36 -8.47 -16.90
C PHE A 66 -6.52 -7.78 -15.83
N ALA A 67 -6.57 -6.46 -15.85
CA ALA A 67 -6.03 -5.60 -14.82
C ALA A 67 -7.12 -4.63 -14.37
N LEU A 68 -7.32 -4.48 -13.06
CA LEU A 68 -8.19 -3.46 -12.48
C LEU A 68 -7.41 -2.67 -11.46
N THR A 69 -7.26 -1.38 -11.77
CA THR A 69 -6.69 -0.39 -10.88
C THR A 69 -7.81 0.22 -10.06
N GLY A 70 -7.67 0.16 -8.74
CA GLY A 70 -8.57 0.83 -7.80
C GLY A 70 -8.22 2.31 -7.64
N ASP A 71 -9.11 3.04 -6.97
CA ASP A 71 -8.88 4.45 -6.65
C ASP A 71 -7.69 4.64 -5.71
N GLY A 72 -6.90 5.67 -5.96
CA GLY A 72 -5.81 6.07 -5.08
C GLY A 72 -6.30 6.53 -3.70
N ARG A 73 -5.48 6.31 -2.67
CA ARG A 73 -5.68 6.83 -1.30
C ARG A 73 -4.45 7.57 -0.84
N THR A 74 -4.64 8.75 -0.27
CA THR A 74 -3.55 9.59 0.21
C THR A 74 -3.22 9.27 1.66
N ILE A 75 -1.93 9.15 1.96
CA ILE A 75 -1.37 9.04 3.30
C ILE A 75 -0.34 10.15 3.53
N GLU A 76 -0.35 10.75 4.72
CA GLU A 76 0.68 11.68 5.18
C GLU A 76 1.66 10.96 6.13
N VAL A 77 2.95 10.96 5.81
CA VAL A 77 4.00 10.32 6.60
C VAL A 77 4.86 11.40 7.25
N GLY A 78 4.86 11.45 8.58
CA GLY A 78 5.65 12.37 9.40
C GLY A 78 6.76 11.71 10.20
N GLU A 79 7.53 12.49 10.95
CA GLU A 79 8.50 11.95 11.92
C GLU A 79 7.84 11.66 13.28
N LEU A 80 8.40 10.68 14.00
CA LEU A 80 8.08 10.46 15.42
C LEU A 80 8.68 11.58 16.26
N GLN A 81 7.83 12.48 16.78
CA GLN A 81 8.24 13.49 17.75
C GLN A 81 8.12 12.92 19.17
N SER A 82 9.25 12.71 19.85
CA SER A 82 9.27 12.38 21.29
C SER A 82 9.44 13.67 22.11
N VAL A 83 8.47 13.98 22.96
CA VAL A 83 8.62 15.05 23.96
C VAL A 83 9.08 14.44 25.27
N ASN A 84 10.36 14.62 25.60
CA ASN A 84 10.83 14.44 26.98
C ASN A 84 10.37 15.64 27.80
N VAL A 85 9.37 15.46 28.66
CA VAL A 85 9.06 16.43 29.72
C VAL A 85 10.11 16.29 30.84
N PRO A 86 10.85 17.36 31.20
CA PRO A 86 11.71 17.34 32.37
C PRO A 86 10.87 17.14 33.63
N VAL A 87 11.29 16.23 34.52
CA VAL A 87 10.68 16.08 35.84
C VAL A 87 11.09 17.31 36.68
N PRO A 88 10.16 18.17 37.14
CA PRO A 88 10.54 19.32 37.95
C PRO A 88 10.83 18.85 39.38
N GLY A 89 12.09 18.99 39.82
CA GLY A 89 12.45 18.91 41.24
C GLY A 89 13.62 17.98 41.53
N SER A 90 14.82 18.57 41.64
CA SER A 90 15.95 18.03 42.40
C SER A 90 16.55 19.15 43.23
#